data_AF-A0A1V4PF74-F1
#
_entry.id   AF-A0A1V4PF74-F1
#
_cell.length_a   1.000
_cell.length_b   1.000
_cell.length_c   1.000
_cell.angle_alpha   90.00
_cell.angle_beta   90.00
_cell.angle_gamma   90.00
#
_symmetry.space_group_name_H-M   'P 1'
#
loop_
_entity.id
_entity.type
_entity.pdbx_description
1 polymer ?
#
loop_
_entity_poly.entity_id
_entity_poly.type
_entity_poly.pdbx_seq_one_letter_code
_entity_poly.pdbx_strand_id
1 'polypeptide(L)'
;PPRDGWRIGVRDWTGRTRQTVCVHDNQAFATSSTRVRTWRRGRTIVHHIIDPRTGTPARTPWAQVTCMAADTVLANAASTAAG
;
A
#
# COMPACT_ATOMS: atom_id res chain seq x y z
N PRO A 1 14.76 -10.63 -17.10
CA PRO A 1 13.28 -10.65 -16.93
C PRO A 1 12.63 -11.66 -17.89
N PRO A 2 11.42 -12.20 -17.60
CA PRO A 2 10.63 -12.92 -18.59
C PRO A 2 10.32 -12.01 -19.79
N ARG A 3 10.10 -12.61 -20.97
CA ARG A 3 9.86 -11.87 -22.22
C ARG A 3 8.67 -10.90 -22.12
N ASP A 4 7.64 -11.29 -21.37
CA ASP A 4 6.42 -10.49 -21.17
C ASP A 4 6.42 -9.71 -19.85
N GLY A 5 7.59 -9.58 -19.20
CA GLY A 5 7.72 -8.96 -17.90
C GLY A 5 7.37 -9.90 -16.72
N TRP A 6 7.50 -9.38 -15.51
CA TRP A 6 7.09 -10.09 -14.30
C TRP A 6 5.59 -9.88 -14.05
N ARG A 7 4.91 -10.90 -13.53
CA ARG A 7 3.52 -10.75 -13.07
C ARG A 7 3.51 -10.47 -11.58
N ILE A 8 3.13 -9.26 -11.19
CA ILE A 8 2.99 -8.86 -9.79
C ILE A 8 1.52 -8.88 -9.40
N GLY A 9 1.19 -9.62 -8.35
CA GLY A 9 -0.14 -9.65 -7.77
C GLY A 9 -0.35 -8.52 -6.75
N VAL A 10 -1.40 -7.72 -6.94
CA VAL A 10 -1.90 -6.78 -5.95
C VAL A 10 -2.86 -7.52 -5.03
N ARG A 11 -2.42 -7.78 -3.80
CA ARG A 11 -3.17 -8.52 -2.80
C ARG A 11 -3.86 -7.56 -1.84
N ASP A 12 -5.10 -7.84 -1.48
CA ASP A 12 -5.76 -7.11 -0.40
C ASP A 12 -5.39 -7.65 1.00
N TRP A 13 -5.87 -6.99 2.04
CA TRP A 13 -5.62 -7.37 3.43
C TRP A 13 -6.24 -8.73 3.83
N THR A 14 -7.13 -9.30 3.01
CA THR A 14 -7.72 -10.63 3.25
C THR A 14 -6.85 -11.76 2.69
N GLY A 15 -5.76 -11.41 2.00
CA GLY A 15 -4.88 -12.38 1.37
C GLY A 15 -5.24 -12.67 -0.10
N ARG A 16 -6.30 -12.06 -0.64
CA ARG A 16 -6.78 -12.32 -2.00
C ARG A 16 -6.07 -11.42 -3.01
N THR A 17 -5.55 -12.00 -4.07
CA THR A 17 -5.10 -11.23 -5.25
C THR A 17 -6.31 -10.61 -5.94
N ARG A 18 -6.37 -9.29 -5.96
CA ARG A 18 -7.46 -8.52 -6.60
C ARG A 18 -7.15 -8.17 -8.04
N GLN A 19 -5.87 -8.00 -8.35
CA GLN A 19 -5.39 -7.66 -9.68
C GLN A 19 -3.99 -8.25 -9.87
N THR A 20 -3.65 -8.55 -11.11
CA THR A 20 -2.29 -8.91 -11.51
C THR A 20 -1.84 -7.94 -12.60
N VAL A 21 -0.64 -7.39 -12.45
CA VAL A 21 -0.07 -6.43 -13.39
C VAL A 21 1.20 -7.03 -13.98
N CYS A 22 1.36 -6.92 -15.30
CA CYS A 22 2.62 -7.21 -15.96
C CYS A 22 3.53 -5.98 -15.84
N VAL A 23 4.75 -6.20 -15.36
CA VAL A 23 5.73 -5.14 -15.12
C VAL A 23 7.02 -5.40 -15.86
N HIS A 24 7.56 -4.33 -16.41
CA HIS A 24 8.79 -4.29 -17.16
C HIS A 24 9.86 -3.55 -16.36
N ASP A 25 11.04 -3.39 -16.95
CA ASP A 25 12.18 -2.78 -16.27
C ASP A 25 11.87 -1.34 -15.80
N ASN A 26 12.52 -0.92 -14.72
CA ASN A 26 12.36 0.40 -14.10
C ASN A 26 10.93 0.73 -13.63
N GLN A 27 10.18 -0.28 -13.20
CA GLN A 27 8.89 -0.12 -12.54
C GLN A 27 8.94 -0.74 -11.15
N ALA A 28 8.52 0.03 -10.15
CA ALA A 28 8.47 -0.38 -8.77
C ALA A 28 7.08 -0.17 -8.20
N PHE A 29 6.67 -1.06 -7.30
CA PHE A 29 5.35 -1.06 -6.69
C PHE A 29 5.48 -1.08 -5.17
N ALA A 30 4.64 -0.30 -4.51
CA ALA A 30 4.49 -0.35 -3.06
C ALA A 30 3.02 -0.29 -2.69
N THR A 31 2.68 -0.90 -1.56
CA THR A 31 1.31 -1.02 -1.07
C THR A 31 1.24 -0.61 0.39
N SER A 32 0.39 0.36 0.71
CA SER A 32 0.11 0.79 2.08
C SER A 32 -1.33 0.45 2.42
N SER A 33 -1.58 -0.03 3.64
CA SER A 33 -2.92 -0.45 4.08
C SER A 33 -3.19 -0.07 5.53
N THR A 34 -4.44 0.33 5.79
CA THR A 34 -4.99 0.58 7.13
C THR A 34 -5.53 -0.70 7.80
N ARG A 35 -5.46 -1.86 7.13
CA ARG A 35 -6.09 -3.12 7.58
C ARG A 35 -5.12 -4.22 7.98
N VAL A 36 -3.85 -4.15 7.57
CA VAL A 36 -2.87 -5.24 7.81
C VAL A 36 -2.23 -5.12 9.19
N ARG A 37 -1.58 -4.00 9.49
CA ARG A 37 -0.96 -3.74 10.80
C ARG A 37 -1.88 -2.86 11.63
N THR A 38 -2.79 -3.51 12.35
CA THR A 38 -3.76 -2.88 13.24
C THR A 38 -3.67 -3.40 14.65
N TRP A 39 -4.00 -2.57 15.62
CA TRP A 39 -4.08 -2.97 17.03
C TRP A 39 -5.22 -2.23 17.73
N ARG A 40 -5.57 -2.70 18.93
CA ARG A 40 -6.60 -2.09 19.76
C ARG A 40 -6.00 -1.03 20.67
N ARG A 41 -6.59 0.16 20.67
CA ARG A 41 -6.31 1.26 21.62
C ARG A 41 -7.62 1.59 22.36
N GLY A 42 -7.76 1.08 23.58
CA GLY A 42 -9.01 1.20 24.35
C GLY A 42 -10.15 0.41 23.70
N ARG A 43 -11.18 1.11 23.21
CA ARG A 43 -12.33 0.52 22.49
C ARG A 43 -12.21 0.59 20.96
N THR A 44 -11.17 1.24 20.45
CA THR A 44 -11.00 1.54 19.02
C THR A 44 -9.89 0.69 18.41
N ILE A 45 -10.07 0.27 17.15
CA ILE A 45 -9.00 -0.33 16.35
C ILE A 45 -8.30 0.80 15.57
N VAL A 46 -6.98 0.83 15.62
CA VAL A 46 -6.14 1.83 14.92
C VAL A 46 -5.11 1.14 14.03
N HIS A 47 -4.47 1.89 13.14
CA HIS A 47 -3.43 1.42 12.23
C HIS A 47 -2.15 2.25 12.33
N HIS A 48 -1.07 1.72 11.74
CA HIS A 48 0.29 2.27 11.87
C HIS A 48 0.59 3.49 10.99
N ILE A 49 -0.24 3.79 10.01
CA ILE A 49 -0.10 5.01 9.18
C ILE A 49 -0.61 6.22 9.98
N ILE A 50 0.27 7.18 10.23
CA ILE A 50 0.02 8.38 11.04
C ILE A 50 -0.04 9.61 10.13
N ASP A 51 -1.03 10.47 10.35
CA ASP A 51 -1.05 11.80 9.74
C ASP A 51 -0.07 12.71 10.48
N PRO A 52 1.00 13.20 9.82
CA PRO A 52 2.00 14.03 10.46
C PRO A 52 1.45 15.37 10.96
N ARG A 53 0.31 15.85 10.44
CA ARG A 53 -0.30 17.13 10.87
C ARG A 53 -0.97 17.01 12.24
N THR A 54 -1.45 15.81 12.59
CA THR A 54 -2.22 15.59 13.82
C THR A 54 -1.51 14.66 14.81
N GLY A 55 -0.52 13.89 14.34
CA GLY A 55 0.11 12.83 15.14
C GLY A 55 -0.83 11.67 15.45
N THR A 56 -1.99 11.59 14.79
CA THR A 56 -2.99 10.51 14.99
C THR A 56 -3.03 9.59 13.78
N PRO A 57 -3.58 8.36 13.90
CA PRO A 57 -3.84 7.52 12.74
C PRO A 57 -4.60 8.29 11.65
N ALA A 58 -4.14 8.16 10.41
CA ALA A 58 -4.71 8.87 9.27
C ALA A 58 -6.19 8.50 9.05
N ARG A 59 -7.02 9.47 8.65
CA ARG A 59 -8.43 9.24 8.31
C ARG A 59 -8.57 9.22 6.80
N THR A 60 -8.80 8.04 6.25
CA THR A 60 -8.90 7.81 4.80
C THR A 60 -10.08 6.89 4.48
N PRO A 61 -10.77 7.09 3.34
CA PRO A 61 -11.77 6.14 2.87
C PRO A 61 -11.13 4.84 2.33
N TRP A 62 -9.81 4.84 2.08
CA TRP A 62 -9.13 3.73 1.44
C TRP A 62 -8.66 2.68 2.45
N ALA A 63 -9.03 1.42 2.22
CA ALA A 63 -8.50 0.29 2.99
C ALA A 63 -7.04 -0.04 2.62
N GLN A 64 -6.65 0.25 1.37
CA GLN A 64 -5.33 0.02 0.82
C GLN A 64 -5.12 0.88 -0.44
N VAL A 65 -3.89 1.32 -0.66
CA VAL A 65 -3.44 1.98 -1.89
C VAL A 65 -2.19 1.27 -2.39
N THR A 66 -2.15 0.99 -3.70
CA THR A 66 -0.96 0.47 -4.39
C THR A 66 -0.53 1.48 -5.44
N CYS A 67 0.73 1.91 -5.40
CA CYS A 67 1.29 2.86 -6.34
C CYS A 67 2.40 2.20 -7.17
N MET A 68 2.50 2.62 -8.43
CA MET A 68 3.62 2.34 -9.33
C MET A 68 4.46 3.61 -9.50
N ALA A 69 5.78 3.48 -9.48
CA ALA A 69 6.70 4.56 -9.83
C ALA A 69 7.99 4.01 -10.49
N ALA A 70 8.90 4.91 -10.85
CA ALA A 70 10.20 4.55 -11.43
C ALA A 70 11.11 3.78 -10.44
N ASP A 71 10.94 4.04 -9.14
CA ASP A 71 11.68 3.38 -8.06
C ASP A 71 10.81 3.11 -6.82
N THR A 72 11.33 2.28 -5.91
CA THR A 72 10.59 1.84 -4.72
C THR A 72 10.39 2.94 -3.69
N VAL A 73 11.27 3.95 -3.66
CA VAL A 73 11.18 5.07 -2.73
C VAL A 73 9.97 5.93 -3.08
N LEU A 74 9.84 6.30 -4.36
CA LEU A 74 8.70 7.07 -4.86
C LEU A 74 7.39 6.29 -4.73
N ALA A 75 7.39 5.01 -5.08
CA ALA A 75 6.18 4.19 -4.96
C ALA A 75 5.70 4.10 -3.49
N ASN A 76 6.62 3.90 -2.55
CA ASN A 76 6.32 3.79 -1.13
C ASN A 76 5.87 5.13 -0.50
N ALA A 77 6.52 6.23 -0.89
CA ALA A 77 6.14 7.56 -0.46
C ALA A 77 4.72 7.90 -0.96
N ALA A 78 4.45 7.66 -2.25
CA ALA A 78 3.14 7.91 -2.85
C ALA A 78 2.03 7.06 -2.21
N SER A 79 2.26 5.75 -1.99
CA SER A 79 1.23 4.87 -1.40
C SER A 79 0.89 5.26 0.03
N THR A 80 1.86 5.78 0.79
CA THR A 80 1.63 6.25 2.16
C THR A 80 0.95 7.62 2.19
N ALA A 81 1.35 8.54 1.31
CA ALA A 81 0.79 9.90 1.25
C ALA A 81 -0.65 9.96 0.73
N ALA A 82 -1.07 8.95 -0.06
CA ALA A 82 -2.44 8.84 -0.56
C ALA A 82 -3.45 8.29 0.47
N GLY A 83 -2.94 7.75 1.58
CA GLY A 83 -3.74 7.17 2.67
C GLY A 83 -4.10 8.16 3.77
#